data_AF-A0A3C0QNV7-F1
#
_entry.id   AF-A0A3C0QNV7-F1
#
_cell.length_a   1.000
_cell.length_b   1.000
_cell.length_c   1.000
_cell.angle_alpha   90.00
_cell.angle_beta   90.00
_cell.angle_gamma   90.00
#
_symmetry.space_group_name_H-M   'P 1'
#
loop_
_entity.id
_entity.type
_entity.pdbx_description
1 polymer ?
#
loop_
_entity_poly.entity_id
_entity_poly.type
_entity_poly.pdbx_seq_one_letter_code
_entity_poly.pdbx_strand_id
1 'polypeptide(L)'
;MKEKILSQNLAEHPLVYICSPLRPVSPDVSAHPDELKANLRLACDACTFAAVRGFIPIAPHLYFPQFLDDNKPMERMLGMNMGLELLRKCETLWIVSPRISYGMSAEIKEAQKYGIPVKVFTEEGFRLYTGNGEVTDNCFNDTVLTA
;
A
#
# COMPACT_ATOMS: atom_id res chain seq x y z
N MET A 1 -15.34 19.73 -18.64
CA MET A 1 -14.42 18.64 -18.23
C MET A 1 -14.96 17.83 -17.07
N LYS A 2 -15.50 18.45 -16.00
CA LYS A 2 -16.17 17.76 -14.88
C LYS A 2 -17.43 16.97 -15.27
N GLU A 3 -18.24 17.47 -16.19
CA GLU A 3 -19.50 16.81 -16.59
C GLU A 3 -19.31 15.51 -17.37
N LYS A 4 -18.17 15.34 -18.06
CA LYS A 4 -17.83 14.11 -18.80
C LYS A 4 -17.33 12.98 -17.89
N ILE A 5 -17.00 13.30 -16.63
CA ILE A 5 -16.65 12.35 -15.56
C ILE A 5 -17.92 11.76 -14.95
N LEU A 6 -18.98 12.57 -14.82
CA LEU A 6 -20.27 12.15 -14.25
C LEU A 6 -21.12 11.28 -15.19
N SER A 7 -20.85 11.31 -16.50
CA SER A 7 -21.59 10.55 -17.52
C SER A 7 -20.96 9.21 -17.90
N GLN A 8 -19.83 8.83 -17.28
CA GLN A 8 -19.28 7.49 -17.45
C GLN A 8 -19.87 6.62 -16.35
N ASN A 9 -20.70 5.65 -16.76
CA ASN A 9 -21.22 4.49 -16.05
C ASN A 9 -21.01 4.42 -14.52
N LEU A 10 -22.06 4.01 -13.82
CA LEU A 10 -22.08 3.40 -12.47
C LEU A 10 -21.22 2.12 -12.38
N ALA A 11 -20.06 2.07 -13.04
CA ALA A 11 -19.11 0.99 -12.91
C ALA A 11 -18.57 1.02 -11.48
N GLU A 12 -18.75 -0.08 -10.76
CA GLU A 12 -18.13 -0.25 -9.45
C GLU A 12 -16.61 -0.12 -9.62
N HIS A 13 -16.02 0.82 -8.88
CA HIS A 13 -14.58 1.01 -8.89
C HIS A 13 -13.95 0.02 -7.91
N PRO A 14 -13.05 -0.88 -8.37
CA PRO A 14 -12.43 -1.87 -7.51
C PRO A 14 -11.59 -1.23 -6.40
N LEU A 15 -11.66 -1.81 -5.20
CA LEU A 15 -10.82 -1.38 -4.08
C LEU A 15 -9.39 -1.90 -4.27
N VAL A 16 -8.41 -1.01 -4.12
CA VAL A 16 -6.98 -1.37 -4.11
C VAL A 16 -6.33 -0.96 -2.80
N TYR A 17 -5.61 -1.89 -2.18
CA TYR A 17 -4.82 -1.59 -0.99
C TYR A 17 -3.44 -1.08 -1.38
N ILE A 18 -3.06 0.10 -0.90
CA ILE A 18 -1.74 0.69 -1.12
C ILE A 18 -0.82 0.29 0.03
N CYS A 19 0.11 -0.62 -0.24
CA CYS A 19 1.08 -1.14 0.70
C CYS A 19 2.41 -0.38 0.52
N SER A 20 2.73 0.51 1.44
CA SER A 20 3.93 1.36 1.39
C SER A 20 4.47 1.64 2.81
N PRO A 21 5.75 1.99 2.98
CA PRO A 21 6.30 2.26 4.30
C PRO A 21 5.72 3.55 4.88
N LEU A 22 5.46 3.57 6.18
CA LEU A 22 5.16 4.79 6.94
C LEU A 22 6.39 5.24 7.74
N ARG A 23 6.92 4.35 8.58
CA ARG A 23 7.97 4.69 9.53
C ARG A 23 9.32 4.91 8.87
N PRO A 24 10.05 5.97 9.27
CA PRO A 24 11.46 6.12 8.98
C PRO A 24 12.28 4.91 9.46
N VAL A 25 13.31 4.56 8.70
CA VAL A 25 14.28 3.51 9.06
C VAL A 25 15.73 4.00 8.99
N SER A 26 15.96 5.25 8.60
CA SER A 26 17.29 5.85 8.57
C SER A 26 18.02 5.69 9.91
N PRO A 27 19.32 5.29 9.91
CA PRO A 27 20.13 5.29 11.12
C PRO A 27 20.40 6.71 11.65
N ASP A 28 20.31 7.71 10.78
CA ASP A 28 20.35 9.12 11.16
C ASP A 28 18.94 9.59 11.56
N VAL A 29 18.74 9.75 12.87
CA VAL A 29 17.48 10.20 13.48
C VAL A 29 17.12 11.62 13.03
N SER A 30 18.12 12.47 12.69
CA SER A 30 17.84 13.82 12.21
C SER A 30 17.16 13.84 10.83
N ALA A 31 17.31 12.76 10.06
CA ALA A 31 16.65 12.58 8.77
C ALA A 31 15.23 12.00 8.87
N HIS A 32 14.78 11.55 10.06
CA HIS A 32 13.46 10.92 10.24
C HIS A 32 12.28 11.80 9.79
N PRO A 33 12.24 13.11 10.08
CA PRO A 33 11.16 13.97 9.61
C PRO A 33 11.04 14.02 8.08
N ASP A 34 12.18 14.08 7.40
CA ASP A 34 12.21 14.12 5.93
C ASP A 34 11.85 12.77 5.32
N GLU A 35 12.33 11.66 5.90
CA GLU A 35 11.96 10.31 5.45
C GLU A 35 10.47 10.05 5.66
N LEU A 36 9.90 10.46 6.80
CA LEU A 36 8.46 10.36 7.06
C LEU A 36 7.66 11.15 6.02
N LYS A 37 8.08 12.38 5.70
CA LYS A 37 7.44 13.20 4.68
C LYS A 37 7.53 12.55 3.30
N ALA A 38 8.67 11.94 2.96
CA ALA A 38 8.84 11.22 1.70
C ALA A 38 7.96 9.97 1.62
N ASN A 39 7.88 9.18 2.69
CA ASN A 39 7.00 8.02 2.80
C ASN A 39 5.52 8.40 2.62
N LEU A 40 5.05 9.46 3.30
CA LEU A 40 3.69 9.97 3.15
C LEU A 40 3.41 10.47 1.72
N ARG A 41 4.38 11.17 1.12
CA ARG A 41 4.29 11.64 -0.28
C ARG A 41 4.15 10.45 -1.25
N LEU A 42 4.96 9.41 -1.07
CA LEU A 42 4.91 8.19 -1.88
C LEU A 42 3.53 7.53 -1.83
N ALA A 43 2.96 7.39 -0.64
CA ALA A 43 1.61 6.85 -0.44
C ALA A 43 0.54 7.71 -1.13
N CYS A 44 0.60 9.05 -0.99
CA CYS A 44 -0.34 9.96 -1.64
C CYS A 44 -0.24 9.92 -3.17
N ASP A 45 0.98 9.89 -3.71
CA ASP A 45 1.20 9.81 -5.16
C ASP A 45 0.68 8.46 -5.70
N ALA A 46 0.85 7.36 -4.95
CA ALA A 46 0.29 6.05 -5.27
C ALA A 46 -1.24 6.02 -5.24
N CYS A 47 -1.86 6.61 -4.22
CA CYS A 47 -3.32 6.76 -4.16
C CYS A 47 -3.84 7.58 -5.35
N THR A 48 -3.15 8.66 -5.70
CA THR A 48 -3.51 9.49 -6.86
C THR A 48 -3.44 8.68 -8.16
N PHE A 49 -2.37 7.91 -8.33
CA PHE A 49 -2.18 7.04 -9.48
C PHE A 49 -3.29 5.97 -9.60
N ALA A 50 -3.64 5.32 -8.49
CA ALA A 50 -4.75 4.36 -8.43
C ALA A 50 -6.09 5.00 -8.81
N ALA A 51 -6.39 6.18 -8.25
CA ALA A 51 -7.62 6.92 -8.53
C ALA A 51 -7.74 7.30 -10.02
N VAL A 52 -6.66 7.80 -10.62
CA VAL A 52 -6.64 8.13 -12.07
C VAL A 52 -6.83 6.88 -12.94
N ARG A 53 -6.48 5.69 -12.45
CA ARG A 53 -6.71 4.40 -13.13
C ARG A 53 -8.08 3.78 -12.84
N GLY A 54 -8.97 4.46 -12.13
CA GLY A 54 -10.33 3.99 -11.86
C GLY A 54 -10.45 3.02 -10.69
N PHE A 55 -9.48 2.99 -9.78
CA PHE A 55 -9.56 2.25 -8.52
C PHE A 55 -9.95 3.18 -7.35
N ILE A 56 -10.49 2.62 -6.28
CA ILE A 56 -10.62 3.31 -4.99
C ILE A 56 -9.43 2.90 -4.09
N PRO A 57 -8.47 3.80 -3.84
CA PRO A 57 -7.29 3.46 -3.03
C PRO A 57 -7.59 3.44 -1.53
N ILE A 58 -7.09 2.41 -0.86
CA ILE A 58 -7.13 2.23 0.60
C ILE A 58 -5.69 2.28 1.12
N ALA A 59 -5.35 3.35 1.86
CA ALA A 59 -4.04 3.53 2.48
C ALA A 59 -4.20 3.91 3.97
N PRO A 60 -4.45 2.94 4.86
CA PRO A 60 -4.74 3.21 6.27
C PRO A 60 -3.70 4.07 6.98
N HIS A 61 -2.42 3.87 6.65
CA HIS A 61 -1.31 4.62 7.24
C HIS A 61 -1.28 6.12 6.90
N LEU A 62 -2.12 6.62 5.98
CA LEU A 62 -2.29 8.06 5.73
C LEU A 62 -3.29 8.74 6.69
N TYR A 63 -4.28 8.00 7.20
CA TYR A 63 -5.39 8.60 7.94
C TYR A 63 -5.63 7.99 9.32
N PHE A 64 -5.28 6.71 9.56
CA PHE A 64 -5.28 6.13 10.90
C PHE A 64 -4.40 6.91 11.88
N PRO A 65 -3.17 7.35 11.52
CA PRO A 65 -2.35 8.15 12.42
C PRO A 65 -2.95 9.50 12.84
N GLN A 66 -4.03 9.95 12.20
CA GLN A 66 -4.72 11.18 12.58
C GLN A 66 -5.65 11.00 13.79
N PHE A 67 -5.98 9.75 14.14
CA PHE A 67 -6.84 9.42 15.29
C PHE A 67 -6.32 8.24 16.14
N LEU A 68 -5.23 7.58 15.73
CA LEU A 68 -4.48 6.58 16.49
C LEU A 68 -3.00 6.98 16.56
N ASP A 69 -2.38 6.85 17.71
CA ASP A 69 -0.96 7.06 17.90
C ASP A 69 -0.18 5.77 17.64
N ASP A 70 0.48 5.71 16.48
CA ASP A 70 1.29 4.56 16.08
C ASP A 70 2.44 4.29 17.08
N ASN A 71 2.88 5.26 17.88
CA ASN A 71 3.91 5.04 18.90
C ASN A 71 3.39 4.30 20.15
N LYS A 72 2.08 4.21 20.34
CA LYS A 72 1.47 3.44 21.43
C LYS A 72 1.16 2.02 20.97
N PRO A 73 1.71 0.97 21.62
CA PRO A 73 1.56 -0.41 21.17
C PRO A 73 0.12 -0.87 20.95
N MET A 74 -0.80 -0.49 21.85
CA MET A 74 -2.22 -0.88 21.75
C MET A 74 -2.95 -0.20 20.59
N GLU A 75 -2.71 1.10 20.37
CA GLU A 75 -3.31 1.85 19.27
C GLU A 75 -2.71 1.42 17.92
N ARG A 76 -1.40 1.15 17.86
CA ARG A 76 -0.75 0.53 16.71
C ARG A 76 -1.36 -0.84 16.36
N MET A 77 -1.53 -1.72 17.35
CA MET A 77 -2.13 -3.03 17.12
C MET A 77 -3.57 -2.92 16.60
N LEU A 78 -4.36 -1.99 17.15
CA LEU A 78 -5.70 -1.69 16.65
C LEU A 78 -5.67 -1.23 15.19
N GLY A 79 -4.80 -0.27 14.86
CA GLY A 79 -4.64 0.24 13.49
C GLY A 79 -4.19 -0.84 12.51
N MET A 80 -3.25 -1.71 12.91
CA MET A 80 -2.83 -2.85 12.09
C MET A 80 -3.98 -3.81 11.82
N ASN A 81 -4.74 -4.20 12.85
CA ASN A 81 -5.87 -5.13 12.70
C ASN A 81 -6.96 -4.56 11.78
N MET A 82 -7.33 -3.29 11.98
CA MET A 82 -8.29 -2.59 11.11
C MET A 82 -7.78 -2.51 9.66
N GLY A 83 -6.47 -2.28 9.47
CA GLY A 83 -5.84 -2.24 8.15
C GLY A 83 -5.95 -3.59 7.44
N LEU A 84 -5.68 -4.70 8.13
CA LEU A 84 -5.84 -6.05 7.58
C LEU A 84 -7.30 -6.38 7.25
N GLU A 85 -8.26 -5.94 8.07
CA GLU A 85 -9.69 -6.11 7.76
C GLU A 85 -10.12 -5.34 6.51
N LEU A 86 -9.60 -4.12 6.32
CA LEU A 86 -9.83 -3.35 5.09
C LEU A 86 -9.16 -3.99 3.88
N LEU A 87 -7.93 -4.50 4.04
CA LEU A 87 -7.22 -5.23 3.00
C LEU A 87 -8.05 -6.41 2.47
N ARG A 88 -8.68 -7.19 3.35
CA ARG A 88 -9.54 -8.33 2.96
C ARG A 88 -10.74 -7.94 2.08
N LYS A 89 -11.08 -6.66 1.99
CA LYS A 89 -12.15 -6.13 1.12
C LYS A 89 -11.61 -5.64 -0.23
N CYS A 90 -10.29 -5.60 -0.41
CA CYS A 90 -9.65 -5.12 -1.62
C CYS A 90 -9.51 -6.23 -2.66
N GLU A 91 -9.58 -5.87 -3.94
CA GLU A 91 -9.38 -6.81 -5.05
C GLU A 91 -7.90 -7.11 -5.30
N THR A 92 -7.02 -6.19 -4.94
CA THR A 92 -5.58 -6.34 -5.11
C THR A 92 -4.83 -5.45 -4.11
N LEU A 93 -3.62 -5.87 -3.75
CA LEU A 93 -2.67 -5.10 -2.98
C LEU A 93 -1.53 -4.64 -3.91
N TRP A 94 -1.20 -3.35 -3.89
CA TRP A 94 -0.06 -2.80 -4.62
C TRP A 94 1.07 -2.47 -3.66
N ILE A 95 2.22 -3.10 -3.85
CA ILE A 95 3.46 -2.74 -3.17
C ILE A 95 4.02 -1.51 -3.87
N VAL A 96 4.19 -0.42 -3.11
CA VAL A 96 4.75 0.83 -3.60
C VAL A 96 5.94 1.21 -2.75
N SER A 97 7.06 0.53 -2.98
CA SER A 97 8.34 0.78 -2.32
C SER A 97 9.40 -0.20 -2.86
N PRO A 98 10.69 0.17 -2.86
CA PRO A 98 11.78 -0.77 -3.14
C PRO A 98 12.09 -1.72 -1.96
N ARG A 99 11.51 -1.47 -0.78
CA ARG A 99 11.71 -2.26 0.45
C ARG A 99 10.40 -2.71 1.07
N ILE A 100 10.41 -3.84 1.75
CA ILE A 100 9.30 -4.32 2.58
C ILE A 100 9.57 -3.98 4.05
N SER A 101 8.72 -3.13 4.64
CA SER A 101 8.75 -2.89 6.09
C SER A 101 8.01 -4.00 6.85
N TYR A 102 8.19 -4.11 8.17
CA TYR A 102 7.44 -5.07 8.98
C TYR A 102 5.91 -4.92 8.88
N GLY A 103 5.42 -3.68 8.76
CA GLY A 103 3.99 -3.43 8.56
C GLY A 103 3.53 -3.98 7.21
N MET A 104 4.29 -3.71 6.15
CA MET A 104 4.02 -4.23 4.81
C MET A 104 4.10 -5.76 4.75
N SER A 105 5.06 -6.38 5.45
CA SER A 105 5.19 -7.83 5.53
C SER A 105 3.90 -8.48 6.05
N ALA A 106 3.31 -7.91 7.11
CA ALA A 106 2.03 -8.38 7.64
C ALA A 106 0.89 -8.24 6.62
N GLU A 107 0.82 -7.11 5.91
CA GLU A 107 -0.18 -6.87 4.87
C GLU A 107 -0.02 -7.83 3.68
N ILE A 108 1.20 -8.04 3.20
CA ILE A 108 1.51 -8.93 2.07
C ILE A 108 1.15 -10.39 2.41
N LYS A 109 1.58 -10.86 3.57
CA LYS A 109 1.26 -12.22 4.04
C LYS A 109 -0.24 -12.42 4.20
N GLU A 110 -0.94 -11.40 4.67
CA GLU A 110 -2.40 -11.44 4.77
C GLU A 110 -3.05 -11.47 3.38
N ALA A 111 -2.62 -10.63 2.44
CA ALA A 111 -3.13 -10.66 1.06
C ALA A 111 -2.95 -12.05 0.43
N GLN A 112 -1.76 -12.64 0.56
CA GLN A 112 -1.46 -13.98 0.05
C GLN A 112 -2.32 -15.05 0.70
N LYS A 113 -2.49 -15.00 2.03
CA LYS A 113 -3.35 -15.93 2.78
C LYS A 113 -4.81 -15.90 2.30
N TYR A 114 -5.32 -14.75 1.86
CA TYR A 114 -6.68 -14.58 1.38
C TYR A 114 -6.80 -14.66 -0.15
N GLY A 115 -5.72 -15.02 -0.86
CA GLY A 115 -5.73 -15.12 -2.32
C GLY A 115 -5.87 -13.77 -3.04
N ILE A 116 -5.60 -12.66 -2.35
CA ILE A 116 -5.61 -11.32 -2.93
C ILE A 116 -4.30 -11.11 -3.72
N PRO A 117 -4.37 -10.84 -5.04
CA PRO A 117 -3.18 -10.62 -5.84
C PRO A 117 -2.34 -9.45 -5.32
N VAL A 118 -1.06 -9.74 -5.06
CA VAL A 118 -0.04 -8.77 -4.68
C VAL A 118 0.72 -8.35 -5.93
N LYS A 119 0.74 -7.05 -6.23
CA LYS A 119 1.36 -6.52 -7.45
C LYS A 119 2.39 -5.46 -7.13
N VAL A 120 3.43 -5.40 -7.96
CA VAL A 120 4.45 -4.35 -7.94
C VAL A 120 4.34 -3.54 -9.21
N PHE A 121 4.35 -2.22 -9.09
CA PHE A 121 4.40 -1.36 -10.27
C PHE A 121 5.84 -1.14 -10.70
N THR A 122 6.14 -1.47 -11.95
CA THR A 122 7.47 -1.34 -12.57
C THR A 122 7.36 -0.47 -13.84
N GLU A 123 8.49 -0.14 -14.46
CA GLU A 123 8.51 0.59 -15.73
C GLU A 123 7.74 -0.14 -16.85
N GLU A 124 7.71 -1.48 -16.82
CA GLU A 124 6.99 -2.31 -17.77
C GLU A 124 5.50 -2.50 -17.41
N GLY A 125 5.04 -1.91 -16.32
CA GLY A 125 3.68 -2.03 -15.80
C GLY A 125 3.59 -2.87 -14.52
N PHE A 126 2.40 -3.39 -14.24
CA PHE A 126 2.16 -4.23 -13.06
C PHE A 126 2.73 -5.63 -13.27
N ARG A 127 3.51 -6.09 -12.30
CA ARG A 127 3.99 -7.46 -12.21
C ARG A 127 3.42 -8.14 -10.97
N LEU A 128 3.17 -9.44 -11.05
CA LEU A 128 2.74 -10.21 -9.89
C LEU A 128 3.95 -10.41 -8.97
N TYR A 129 3.79 -10.07 -7.70
CA TYR A 129 4.78 -10.38 -6.68
C TYR A 129 4.69 -11.86 -6.29
N THR A 130 5.83 -12.54 -6.29
CA THR A 130 5.95 -13.98 -6.01
C THR A 130 6.80 -14.29 -4.79
N GLY A 131 7.29 -13.26 -4.08
CA GLY A 131 8.00 -13.44 -2.81
C GLY A 131 7.08 -13.96 -1.70
N ASN A 132 7.65 -14.24 -0.54
CA ASN A 132 6.92 -14.78 0.62
C ASN A 132 6.49 -13.69 1.62
N GLY A 133 6.71 -12.42 1.27
CA GLY A 133 6.37 -11.27 2.10
C GLY A 133 7.37 -11.03 3.23
N GLU A 134 8.56 -11.62 3.20
CA GLU A 134 9.59 -11.33 4.19
C GLU A 134 10.24 -9.96 3.95
N VAL A 135 10.74 -9.34 5.01
CA VAL A 135 11.40 -8.02 4.93
C VAL A 135 12.69 -8.03 4.10
N THR A 136 13.22 -9.23 3.83
CA THR A 136 14.41 -9.49 3.01
C THR A 136 14.10 -9.59 1.51
N ASP A 137 12.83 -9.69 1.13
CA ASP A 137 12.45 -9.87 -0.27
C ASP A 137 12.79 -8.62 -1.08
N ASN A 138 13.21 -8.86 -2.32
CA ASN A 138 13.45 -7.80 -3.28
C ASN A 138 12.20 -7.67 -4.15
N CYS A 139 11.44 -6.60 -3.90
CA CYS A 139 10.16 -6.34 -4.56
C CYS A 139 10.24 -6.33 -6.11
N PHE A 140 11.41 -6.14 -6.72
CA PHE A 140 11.55 -6.15 -8.17
C PHE A 140 11.99 -7.50 -8.72
N ASN A 141 12.89 -8.19 -8.04
CA ASN A 141 13.41 -9.49 -8.48
C ASN A 141 12.41 -10.63 -8.21
N ASP A 142 11.61 -10.49 -7.16
CA ASP A 142 10.59 -11.48 -6.77
C ASP A 142 9.26 -11.21 -7.49
N THR A 143 9.33 -11.01 -8.81
CA THR A 143 8.16 -10.74 -9.65
C THR A 143 8.15 -11.55 -10.95
N VAL A 144 6.96 -11.80 -11.48
CA VAL A 144 6.74 -12.40 -12.81
C VAL A 144 5.83 -11.51 -13.66
N LEU A 145 6.07 -11.51 -14.98
CA LEU A 145 5.22 -10.82 -15.94
C LEU A 145 3.80 -11.41 -15.89
N THR A 146 2.80 -10.54 -15.79
CA THR A 146 1.41 -10.96 -15.97
C THR A 146 1.15 -11.14 -17.46
N ALA A 147 0.82 -12.37 -17.87
CA ALA A 147 0.43 -12.71 -19.24
C ALA A 147 -0.92 -12.07 -19.63
#